data_AF-A0A7L4EEF0-F1
#
_entry.id   AF-A0A7L4EEF0-F1
#
_cell.length_a   1.000
_cell.length_b   1.000
_cell.length_c   1.000
_cell.angle_alpha   90.00
_cell.angle_beta   90.00
_cell.angle_gamma   90.00
#
_symmetry.space_group_name_H-M   'P 1'
#
loop_
_entity.id
_entity.type
_entity.pdbx_description
1 polymer ?
#
loop_
_entity_poly.entity_id
_entity_poly.type
_entity_poly.pdbx_seq_one_letter_code
_entity_poly.pdbx_strand_id
1 'polypeptide(L)'
;SMPSEMLLKIFSYLDAVSLLSLGCVNKRFYELANDNGIWLKLYSSSLHSKWKMKPKQTETVSLGSAALHDKKPGYWKKEYIFKQTCAFKTRVMRLVKFLDPYTGLPCKNKEAMKVSGLSWIIVLKDKNGKEHVVEKPNLSFKDTSVSILWYGTDWPCLDVLSTLKLFGVTPLLPDQSRPPNKNGPRRFSLIAEYHLANLIESSVAVGADELVQLFSLSPGLLVGIWKEENEIAFVMVNLHYNQLLERSILGSATVQYTPPPNKPLLDDIDSEYGLHDYSLHLDLHGRSCTYLCGSFKCLFCRKRDIENGYLRLRVVNLKDNRKHLPIIGTLGICWETDVFKGNVKDCFVMDLTLLDETGKPFWCFSAPIHMELSTKSSGLYDYMGHIYTADYADSEGKVCIEFVWLEETKEYIIVSLVLYVSTKKVNSWYGTNY
;
A
#
# COMPACT_ATOMS: atom_id res chain seq x y z
N SER A 1 27.96 -41.14 -3.50
CA SER A 1 27.25 -40.10 -2.72
C SER A 1 27.97 -39.86 -1.40
N MET A 2 28.13 -38.59 -0.99
CA MET A 2 28.82 -38.23 0.27
C MET A 2 28.01 -38.68 1.50
N PRO A 3 28.64 -39.14 2.60
CA PRO A 3 27.97 -39.49 3.86
C PRO A 3 27.28 -38.29 4.53
N SER A 4 26.23 -38.55 5.32
CA SER A 4 25.43 -37.48 5.96
C SER A 4 26.22 -36.70 7.00
N GLU A 5 27.17 -37.34 7.68
CA GLU A 5 28.07 -36.77 8.68
C GLU A 5 29.00 -35.73 8.04
N MET A 6 29.51 -36.03 6.84
CA MET A 6 30.35 -35.12 6.07
C MET A 6 29.54 -33.93 5.56
N LEU A 7 28.30 -34.16 5.10
CA LEU A 7 27.39 -33.09 4.70
C LEU A 7 27.01 -32.17 5.87
N LEU A 8 26.71 -32.72 7.05
CA LEU A 8 26.42 -31.93 8.25
C LEU A 8 27.63 -31.10 8.68
N LYS A 9 28.85 -31.65 8.58
CA LYS A 9 30.08 -30.90 8.82
C LYS A 9 30.21 -29.72 7.85
N ILE A 10 29.98 -29.93 6.55
CA ILE A 10 29.97 -28.85 5.55
C ILE A 10 28.89 -27.81 5.89
N PHE A 11 27.66 -28.26 6.19
CA PHE A 11 26.53 -27.39 6.48
C PHE A 11 26.76 -26.54 7.73
N SER A 12 27.53 -27.04 8.70
CA SER A 12 27.86 -26.32 9.94
C SER A 12 28.73 -25.06 9.76
N TYR A 13 29.32 -24.88 8.56
CA TYR A 13 30.08 -23.69 8.18
C TYR A 13 29.23 -22.63 7.44
N LEU A 14 28.00 -22.97 7.07
CA LEU A 14 27.13 -22.09 6.30
C LEU A 14 26.40 -21.09 7.19
N ASP A 15 26.11 -19.93 6.61
CA ASP A 15 25.21 -18.97 7.22
C ASP A 15 23.74 -19.41 7.10
N ALA A 16 22.86 -18.77 7.87
CA ALA A 16 21.45 -19.12 7.88
C ALA A 16 20.79 -19.01 6.50
N VAL A 17 21.22 -18.04 5.67
CA VAL A 17 20.68 -17.83 4.32
C VAL A 17 21.06 -18.98 3.39
N SER A 18 22.34 -19.36 3.35
CA SER A 18 22.82 -20.47 2.51
C SER A 18 22.21 -21.79 2.96
N LEU A 19 22.05 -22.00 4.27
CA LEU A 19 21.43 -23.20 4.82
C LEU A 19 19.94 -23.33 4.43
N LEU A 20 19.22 -22.20 4.37
CA LEU A 20 17.85 -22.17 3.85
C LEU A 20 17.79 -22.52 2.36
N SER A 21 18.67 -21.91 1.56
CA SER A 21 18.75 -22.18 0.12
C SER A 21 19.10 -23.63 -0.20
N LEU A 22 20.02 -24.23 0.56
CA LEU A 22 20.36 -25.66 0.40
C LEU A 22 19.18 -26.58 0.69
N GLY A 23 18.33 -26.21 1.66
CA GLY A 23 17.12 -26.95 1.96
C GLY A 23 16.14 -27.03 0.79
N CYS A 24 16.24 -26.14 -0.19
CA CYS A 24 15.40 -26.15 -1.39
C CYS A 24 15.95 -27.02 -2.53
N VAL A 25 17.15 -27.61 -2.39
CA VAL A 25 17.82 -28.35 -3.47
C VAL A 25 17.22 -29.75 -3.65
N ASN A 26 17.09 -30.52 -2.57
CA ASN A 26 16.50 -31.85 -2.58
C ASN A 26 16.05 -32.28 -1.17
N LYS A 27 15.28 -33.37 -1.08
CA LYS A 27 14.73 -33.88 0.19
C LYS A 27 15.81 -34.21 1.24
N ARG A 28 16.93 -34.82 0.83
CA ARG A 28 18.04 -35.15 1.74
C ARG A 28 18.68 -33.89 2.32
N PHE A 29 18.89 -32.86 1.49
CA PHE A 29 19.44 -31.58 1.92
C PHE A 29 18.46 -30.82 2.79
N TYR A 30 17.16 -30.89 2.51
CA TYR A 30 16.12 -30.34 3.35
C TYR A 30 16.17 -30.91 4.78
N GLU A 31 16.25 -32.24 4.90
CA GLU A 31 16.32 -32.94 6.19
C GLU A 31 17.59 -32.53 6.97
N LEU A 32 18.76 -32.58 6.32
CA LEU A 32 20.04 -32.22 6.95
C LEU A 32 20.14 -30.72 7.28
N ALA A 33 19.58 -29.85 6.44
CA ALA A 33 19.53 -28.41 6.70
C ALA A 33 18.58 -28.03 7.84
N ASN A 34 17.75 -28.96 8.33
CA ASN A 34 16.91 -28.77 9.52
C ASN A 34 17.58 -29.30 10.81
N ASP A 35 18.87 -29.64 10.77
CA ASP A 35 19.61 -30.12 11.94
C ASP A 35 19.58 -29.12 13.11
N ASN A 36 19.12 -29.60 14.27
CA ASN A 36 18.93 -28.76 15.45
C ASN A 36 20.27 -28.26 16.04
N GLY A 37 21.38 -28.99 15.86
CA GLY A 37 22.70 -28.61 16.35
C GLY A 37 23.25 -27.40 15.59
N ILE A 38 23.15 -27.42 14.25
CA ILE A 38 23.58 -26.29 13.40
C ILE A 38 22.77 -25.03 13.72
N TRP A 39 21.45 -25.14 13.81
CA TRP A 39 20.59 -23.99 14.10
C TRP A 39 20.72 -23.47 15.53
N LEU A 40 20.98 -24.33 16.53
CA LEU A 40 21.28 -23.89 17.90
C LEU A 40 22.57 -23.07 17.93
N LYS A 41 23.61 -23.49 17.21
CA LYS A 41 24.87 -22.73 17.09
C LYS A 41 24.64 -21.33 16.50
N LEU A 42 23.85 -21.24 15.42
CA LEU A 42 23.47 -19.95 14.80
C LEU A 42 22.61 -19.09 15.74
N TYR A 43 21.69 -19.71 16.48
CA TYR A 43 20.86 -19.03 17.46
C TYR A 43 21.68 -18.44 18.59
N SER A 44 22.59 -19.22 19.18
CA SER A 44 23.48 -18.78 20.24
C SER A 44 24.41 -17.68 19.76
N SER A 45 25.04 -17.81 18.58
CA SER A 45 25.93 -16.75 18.05
C SER A 45 25.21 -15.42 17.85
N SER A 46 23.93 -15.44 17.45
CA SER A 46 23.09 -14.24 17.32
C SER A 46 22.76 -13.54 18.65
N LEU A 47 22.90 -14.24 19.78
CA LEU A 47 22.77 -13.66 21.13
C LEU A 47 24.08 -13.01 21.58
N HIS A 48 25.20 -13.66 21.27
CA HIS A 48 26.52 -13.20 21.69
C HIS A 48 26.98 -11.94 20.95
N SER A 49 26.53 -11.64 19.73
CA SER A 49 26.90 -10.41 19.03
C SER A 49 26.37 -9.10 19.66
N LYS A 50 25.59 -9.17 20.76
CA LYS A 50 24.97 -8.01 21.44
C LYS A 50 25.43 -7.78 22.90
N TRP A 51 26.47 -8.47 23.38
CA TRP A 51 27.01 -8.52 24.77
C TRP A 51 26.33 -7.65 25.87
N LYS A 52 25.44 -8.32 26.63
CA LYS A 52 25.23 -8.31 28.09
C LYS A 52 23.93 -9.10 28.31
N MET A 53 24.04 -10.40 28.61
CA MET A 53 22.85 -11.25 28.75
C MET A 53 22.00 -10.82 29.96
N LYS A 54 20.67 -10.84 29.78
CA LYS A 54 19.73 -10.96 30.90
C LYS A 54 19.69 -12.43 31.35
N PRO A 55 19.67 -12.73 32.66
CA PRO A 55 19.83 -14.09 33.20
C PRO A 55 18.84 -15.13 32.63
N LYS A 56 17.59 -14.73 32.33
CA LYS A 56 16.57 -15.61 31.74
C LYS A 56 16.95 -16.24 30.39
N GLN A 57 17.75 -15.57 29.57
CA GLN A 57 18.13 -16.09 28.24
C GLN A 57 19.34 -17.02 28.30
N THR A 58 20.18 -16.89 29.33
CA THR A 58 21.31 -17.79 29.60
C THR A 58 20.80 -19.17 29.99
N GLU A 59 19.78 -19.24 30.85
CA GLU A 59 19.11 -20.49 31.24
C GLU A 59 18.50 -21.22 30.05
N THR A 60 17.94 -20.52 29.05
CA THR A 60 17.33 -21.16 27.88
C THR A 60 18.34 -21.81 26.94
N VAL A 61 19.57 -21.27 26.88
CA VAL A 61 20.66 -21.80 26.04
C VAL A 61 21.33 -23.01 26.71
N SER A 62 21.53 -22.96 28.03
CA SER A 62 22.05 -24.09 28.80
C SER A 62 21.04 -25.25 28.88
N LEU A 63 19.73 -24.97 29.06
CA LEU A 63 18.68 -26.00 28.93
C LEU A 63 18.57 -26.55 27.49
N GLY A 64 18.80 -25.68 26.50
CA GLY A 64 18.70 -26.02 25.08
C GLY A 64 19.75 -27.04 24.61
N SER A 65 20.93 -27.05 25.23
CA SER A 65 21.97 -28.04 24.95
C SER A 65 21.67 -29.41 25.58
N ALA A 66 20.99 -29.45 26.74
CA ALA A 66 20.58 -30.69 27.39
C ALA A 66 19.33 -31.31 26.73
N ALA A 67 18.45 -30.48 26.15
CA ALA A 67 17.20 -30.88 25.51
C ALA A 67 17.31 -31.11 23.98
N LEU A 68 18.52 -31.22 23.42
CA LEU A 68 18.75 -31.37 21.97
C LEU A 68 18.12 -32.64 21.39
N HIS A 69 18.02 -33.70 22.20
CA HIS A 69 17.48 -35.01 21.78
C HIS A 69 15.94 -35.09 21.81
N ASP A 70 15.25 -34.24 22.59
CA ASP A 70 13.78 -34.28 22.73
C ASP A 70 13.03 -33.38 21.74
N LYS A 71 13.74 -32.56 20.96
CA LYS A 71 13.12 -31.57 20.07
C LYS A 71 13.02 -32.10 18.64
N LYS A 72 11.84 -31.90 18.04
CA LYS A 72 11.60 -32.21 16.61
C LYS A 72 12.63 -31.52 15.71
N PRO A 73 13.05 -32.15 14.59
CA PRO A 73 13.92 -31.52 13.61
C PRO A 73 13.40 -30.14 13.16
N GLY A 74 14.30 -29.17 13.01
CA GLY A 74 13.97 -27.81 12.60
C GLY A 74 13.34 -26.93 13.69
N TYR A 75 13.29 -27.37 14.96
CA TYR A 75 12.83 -26.53 16.07
C TYR A 75 13.65 -25.23 16.16
N TRP A 76 14.98 -25.35 16.23
CA TRP A 76 15.85 -24.19 16.41
C TRP A 76 15.88 -23.27 15.18
N LYS A 77 15.64 -23.82 13.99
CA LYS A 77 15.41 -23.05 12.76
C LYS A 77 14.21 -22.13 12.91
N LYS A 78 13.07 -22.64 13.39
CA LYS A 78 11.85 -21.86 13.61
C LYS A 78 12.08 -20.76 14.64
N GLU A 79 12.70 -21.09 15.78
CA GLU A 79 13.03 -20.13 16.83
C GLU A 79 13.98 -19.02 16.33
N TYR A 80 15.00 -19.38 15.56
CA TYR A 80 15.91 -18.43 14.94
C TYR A 80 15.17 -17.46 14.01
N ILE A 81 14.40 -17.98 13.06
CA ILE A 81 13.65 -17.16 12.09
C ILE A 81 12.64 -16.27 12.81
N PHE A 82 11.93 -16.79 13.82
CA PHE A 82 10.98 -16.03 14.63
C PHE A 82 11.66 -14.85 15.32
N LYS A 83 12.78 -15.10 16.03
CA LYS A 83 13.52 -14.06 16.73
C LYS A 83 14.06 -12.99 15.78
N GLN A 84 14.63 -13.37 14.63
CA GLN A 84 15.11 -12.41 13.63
C GLN A 84 13.96 -11.58 13.06
N THR A 85 12.82 -12.22 12.81
CA THR A 85 11.59 -11.56 12.37
C THR A 85 11.09 -10.54 13.38
N CYS A 86 11.01 -10.91 14.66
CA CYS A 86 10.57 -10.00 15.72
C CYS A 86 11.52 -8.80 15.88
N ALA A 87 12.83 -9.04 15.82
CA ALA A 87 13.83 -7.97 15.87
C ALA A 87 13.71 -7.02 14.67
N PHE A 88 13.53 -7.57 13.47
CA PHE A 88 13.30 -6.81 12.24
C PHE A 88 12.04 -5.95 12.33
N LYS A 89 10.89 -6.56 12.68
CA LYS A 89 9.62 -5.85 12.87
C LYS A 89 9.79 -4.71 13.86
N THR A 90 10.40 -4.97 15.02
CA THR A 90 10.64 -3.94 16.05
C THR A 90 11.50 -2.78 15.52
N ARG A 91 12.56 -3.08 14.75
CA ARG A 91 13.43 -2.05 14.17
C ARG A 91 12.68 -1.17 13.18
N VAL A 92 11.93 -1.80 12.28
CA VAL A 92 11.19 -1.08 11.23
C VAL A 92 10.05 -0.26 11.84
N MET A 93 9.29 -0.82 12.78
CA MET A 93 8.20 -0.11 13.46
C MET A 93 8.66 1.10 14.28
N ARG A 94 9.93 1.13 14.73
CA ARG A 94 10.50 2.32 15.39
C ARG A 94 10.67 3.50 14.42
N LEU A 95 10.95 3.24 13.15
CA LEU A 95 11.14 4.29 12.15
C LEU A 95 9.81 4.98 11.79
N VAL A 96 8.70 4.26 11.88
CA VAL A 96 7.36 4.80 11.58
C VAL A 96 6.61 5.34 12.79
N LYS A 97 7.25 5.37 13.97
CA LYS A 97 6.63 5.90 15.20
C LYS A 97 6.41 7.41 15.15
N PHE A 98 7.28 8.13 14.45
CA PHE A 98 7.20 9.58 14.35
C PHE A 98 6.26 9.95 13.20
N LEU A 99 5.13 10.53 13.57
CA LEU A 99 4.09 10.96 12.63
C LEU A 99 4.26 12.44 12.31
N ASP A 100 3.97 12.77 11.07
CA ASP A 100 3.87 14.13 10.59
C ASP A 100 2.61 14.79 11.17
N PRO A 101 2.71 15.97 11.81
CA PRO A 101 1.56 16.61 12.45
C PRO A 101 0.45 17.07 11.49
N TYR A 102 0.75 17.22 10.21
CA TYR A 102 -0.20 17.72 9.20
C TYR A 102 -0.90 16.58 8.46
N THR A 103 -0.19 15.47 8.23
CA THR A 103 -0.75 14.31 7.51
C THR A 103 -1.08 13.12 8.42
N GLY A 104 -0.61 13.10 9.67
CA GLY A 104 -0.77 11.94 10.56
C GLY A 104 -0.02 10.69 10.09
N LEU A 105 0.83 10.81 9.05
CA LEU A 105 1.57 9.71 8.43
C LEU A 105 3.02 9.65 8.90
N PRO A 106 3.71 8.51 8.81
CA PRO A 106 5.10 8.42 9.24
C PRO A 106 6.06 9.31 8.42
N CYS A 107 6.82 10.20 9.07
CA CYS A 107 7.71 11.14 8.38
C CYS A 107 8.82 10.45 7.56
N LYS A 108 9.16 9.21 7.91
CA LYS A 108 10.31 8.47 7.36
C LYS A 108 9.93 7.27 6.51
N ASN A 109 8.77 7.30 5.84
CA ASN A 109 8.29 6.18 5.00
C ASN A 109 9.34 5.69 4.00
N LYS A 110 9.94 6.59 3.21
CA LYS A 110 10.97 6.23 2.21
C LYS A 110 12.19 5.58 2.85
N GLU A 111 12.63 6.07 4.01
CA GLU A 111 13.78 5.51 4.74
C GLU A 111 13.43 4.15 5.36
N ALA A 112 12.24 4.00 5.92
CA ALA A 112 11.76 2.74 6.49
C ALA A 112 11.61 1.66 5.41
N MET A 113 11.15 2.01 4.21
CA MET A 113 11.10 1.10 3.04
C MET A 113 12.51 0.65 2.61
N LYS A 114 13.48 1.58 2.53
CA LYS A 114 14.88 1.25 2.22
C LYS A 114 15.51 0.33 3.27
N VAL A 115 15.36 0.66 4.57
CA VAL A 115 15.92 -0.13 5.69
C VAL A 115 15.26 -1.49 5.85
N SER A 116 13.97 -1.60 5.48
CA SER A 116 13.25 -2.87 5.48
C SER A 116 13.61 -3.75 4.27
N GLY A 117 14.25 -3.19 3.24
CA GLY A 117 14.45 -3.87 1.96
C GLY A 117 13.13 -4.19 1.27
N LEU A 118 12.10 -3.38 1.51
CA LEU A 118 10.77 -3.58 0.93
C LEU A 118 10.81 -3.33 -0.57
N SER A 119 10.33 -4.30 -1.33
CA SER A 119 9.98 -4.18 -2.73
C SER A 119 8.55 -4.67 -2.95
N TRP A 120 8.00 -4.43 -4.13
CA TRP A 120 6.69 -4.92 -4.51
C TRP A 120 6.78 -5.75 -5.78
N ILE A 121 5.95 -6.78 -5.84
CA ILE A 121 5.80 -7.62 -7.03
C ILE A 121 4.31 -7.83 -7.28
N ILE A 122 3.98 -8.15 -8.52
CA ILE A 122 2.67 -8.66 -8.90
C ILE A 122 2.78 -10.11 -9.33
N VAL A 123 1.79 -10.91 -8.97
CA VAL A 123 1.62 -12.29 -9.41
C VAL A 123 0.30 -12.37 -10.15
N LEU A 124 0.39 -12.60 -11.45
CA LEU A 124 -0.75 -12.85 -12.33
C LEU A 124 -1.01 -14.35 -12.36
N LYS A 125 -2.25 -14.76 -12.14
CA LYS A 125 -2.65 -16.16 -12.17
C LYS A 125 -3.61 -16.39 -13.33
N ASP A 126 -3.36 -17.43 -14.11
CA ASP A 126 -4.26 -17.85 -15.16
C ASP A 126 -5.42 -18.72 -14.62
N LYS A 127 -6.43 -18.95 -15.46
CA LYS A 127 -7.58 -19.80 -15.17
C LYS A 127 -7.19 -21.27 -14.90
N ASN A 128 -6.01 -21.70 -15.34
CA ASN A 128 -5.47 -23.06 -15.16
C ASN A 128 -4.60 -23.21 -13.90
N GLY A 129 -4.35 -22.13 -13.16
CA GLY A 129 -3.53 -22.10 -11.96
C GLY A 129 -2.04 -21.78 -12.17
N LYS A 130 -1.58 -21.50 -13.39
CA LYS A 130 -0.21 -21.04 -13.67
C LYS A 130 -0.01 -19.62 -13.17
N GLU A 131 1.12 -19.39 -12.50
CA GLU A 131 1.50 -18.08 -11.95
C GLU A 131 2.61 -17.44 -12.79
N HIS A 132 2.44 -16.14 -13.06
CA HIS A 132 3.38 -15.29 -13.77
C HIS A 132 3.79 -14.14 -12.83
N VAL A 133 5.07 -14.08 -12.48
CA VAL A 133 5.60 -13.13 -11.50
C VAL A 133 6.32 -11.98 -12.20
N VAL A 134 5.94 -10.74 -11.89
CA VAL A 134 6.61 -9.53 -12.41
C VAL A 134 7.28 -8.79 -11.25
N GLU A 135 8.62 -8.79 -11.24
CA GLU A 135 9.41 -8.36 -10.07
C GLU A 135 10.03 -6.95 -10.17
N LYS A 136 10.05 -6.33 -11.35
CA LYS A 136 10.77 -5.07 -11.59
C LYS A 136 9.79 -3.89 -11.66
N PRO A 137 9.41 -3.28 -10.53
CA PRO A 137 8.62 -2.05 -10.56
C PRO A 137 9.48 -0.81 -10.80
N ASN A 138 8.90 0.17 -11.46
CA ASN A 138 9.31 1.57 -11.44
C ASN A 138 8.49 2.31 -10.37
N LEU A 139 9.16 2.98 -9.42
CA LEU A 139 8.54 3.61 -8.25
C LEU A 139 8.54 5.13 -8.40
N SER A 140 7.38 5.75 -8.18
CA SER A 140 7.23 7.19 -8.01
C SER A 140 6.66 7.48 -6.62
N PHE A 141 7.42 8.21 -5.80
CA PHE A 141 7.02 8.50 -4.42
C PHE A 141 6.40 9.89 -4.31
N LYS A 142 5.21 9.96 -3.72
CA LYS A 142 4.47 11.19 -3.40
C LYS A 142 4.54 11.51 -1.91
N ASP A 143 3.86 12.57 -1.50
CA ASP A 143 3.85 13.04 -0.12
C ASP A 143 3.11 12.06 0.80
N THR A 144 1.98 11.53 0.34
CA THR A 144 1.13 10.60 1.12
C THR A 144 0.98 9.20 0.51
N SER A 145 1.50 8.98 -0.71
CA SER A 145 1.39 7.70 -1.41
C SER A 145 2.65 7.30 -2.19
N VAL A 146 2.63 6.08 -2.72
CA VAL A 146 3.58 5.60 -3.72
C VAL A 146 2.82 5.03 -4.92
N SER A 147 3.20 5.46 -6.12
CA SER A 147 2.78 4.88 -7.39
C SER A 147 3.80 3.85 -7.86
N ILE A 148 3.35 2.64 -8.14
CA ILE A 148 4.18 1.51 -8.54
C ILE A 148 3.76 1.08 -9.94
N LEU A 149 4.66 1.18 -10.91
CA LEU A 149 4.42 0.85 -12.31
C LEU A 149 5.20 -0.39 -12.71
N TRP A 150 4.52 -1.38 -13.30
CA TRP A 150 5.12 -2.51 -13.99
C TRP A 150 4.79 -2.40 -15.48
N TYR A 151 5.81 -2.55 -16.32
CA TYR A 151 5.69 -2.65 -17.77
C TYR A 151 6.72 -3.67 -18.28
N GLY A 152 6.56 -4.14 -19.51
CA GLY A 152 7.42 -5.14 -20.13
C GLY A 152 6.76 -5.78 -21.34
N THR A 153 7.45 -6.72 -21.97
CA THR A 153 6.98 -7.40 -23.20
C THR A 153 6.35 -8.76 -22.95
N ASP A 154 6.58 -9.36 -21.78
CA ASP A 154 6.22 -10.76 -21.51
C ASP A 154 4.95 -10.88 -20.67
N TRP A 155 3.90 -10.13 -21.03
CA TRP A 155 2.62 -10.21 -20.34
C TRP A 155 1.82 -11.44 -20.80
N PRO A 156 1.18 -12.19 -19.89
CA PRO A 156 0.20 -13.17 -20.30
C PRO A 156 -1.03 -12.47 -20.91
N CYS A 157 -1.64 -13.10 -21.92
CA CYS A 157 -2.87 -12.62 -22.55
C CYS A 157 -3.96 -12.39 -21.49
N LEU A 158 -4.69 -11.28 -21.60
CA LEU A 158 -5.69 -10.90 -20.61
C LEU A 158 -6.82 -11.94 -20.50
N ASP A 159 -7.21 -12.56 -21.62
CA ASP A 159 -8.32 -13.51 -21.69
C ASP A 159 -8.08 -14.79 -20.88
N VAL A 160 -6.82 -15.14 -20.61
CA VAL A 160 -6.46 -16.32 -19.81
C VAL A 160 -6.31 -15.99 -18.32
N LEU A 161 -6.21 -14.71 -17.96
CA LEU A 161 -6.00 -14.28 -16.59
C LEU A 161 -7.27 -14.37 -15.74
N SER A 162 -7.11 -14.79 -14.49
CA SER A 162 -8.19 -14.81 -13.49
C SER A 162 -7.98 -13.74 -12.42
N THR A 163 -6.76 -13.63 -11.88
CA THR A 163 -6.47 -12.80 -10.72
C THR A 163 -5.11 -12.15 -10.78
N LEU A 164 -5.00 -10.95 -10.22
CA LEU A 164 -3.74 -10.27 -9.92
C LEU A 164 -3.58 -10.17 -8.41
N LYS A 165 -2.43 -10.61 -7.90
CA LYS A 165 -2.07 -10.45 -6.48
C LYS A 165 -0.90 -9.51 -6.34
N LEU A 166 -1.05 -8.53 -5.47
CA LEU A 166 0.00 -7.60 -5.12
C LEU A 166 0.65 -8.02 -3.80
N PHE A 167 1.97 -8.15 -3.81
CA PHE A 167 2.74 -8.54 -2.63
C PHE A 167 3.75 -7.47 -2.24
N GLY A 168 3.83 -7.18 -0.95
CA GLY A 168 4.99 -6.59 -0.32
C GLY A 168 6.03 -7.68 -0.07
N VAL A 169 7.26 -7.45 -0.49
CA VAL A 169 8.34 -8.42 -0.44
C VAL A 169 9.48 -7.88 0.42
N THR A 170 9.88 -8.64 1.43
CA THR A 170 10.98 -8.28 2.33
C THR A 170 11.97 -9.43 2.49
N PRO A 171 13.25 -9.16 2.81
CA PRO A 171 14.20 -10.21 3.14
C PRO A 171 13.75 -10.99 4.39
N LEU A 172 13.77 -12.32 4.33
CA LEU A 172 13.39 -13.15 5.48
C LEU A 172 14.38 -12.99 6.65
N LEU A 173 15.66 -12.87 6.32
CA LEU A 173 16.77 -12.69 7.25
C LEU A 173 17.56 -11.44 6.83
N PRO A 174 17.14 -10.25 7.27
CA PRO A 174 17.85 -9.02 6.95
C PRO A 174 19.17 -9.01 7.72
N ASP A 175 20.26 -9.37 7.03
CA ASP A 175 21.61 -9.23 7.55
C ASP A 175 21.86 -7.75 7.89
N GLN A 176 22.37 -7.47 9.08
CA GLN A 176 22.69 -6.10 9.50
C GLN A 176 23.99 -5.60 8.87
N SER A 177 24.79 -6.51 8.31
CA SER A 177 26.14 -6.24 7.81
C SER A 177 26.28 -6.29 6.29
N ARG A 178 25.30 -6.85 5.57
CA ARG A 178 25.34 -7.01 4.12
C ARG A 178 24.05 -6.55 3.46
N PRO A 179 24.12 -5.94 2.26
CA PRO A 179 22.93 -5.62 1.49
C PRO A 179 22.14 -6.90 1.19
N PRO A 180 20.80 -6.83 1.18
CA PRO A 180 19.97 -7.99 0.90
C PRO A 180 20.28 -8.54 -0.49
N ASN A 181 20.57 -9.84 -0.57
CA ASN A 181 20.76 -10.54 -1.84
C ASN A 181 19.41 -10.58 -2.60
N LYS A 182 19.41 -10.15 -3.86
CA LYS A 182 18.23 -10.14 -4.74
C LYS A 182 17.55 -11.51 -4.84
N ASN A 183 18.33 -12.60 -4.74
CA ASN A 183 17.83 -13.98 -4.86
C ASN A 183 17.79 -14.72 -3.50
N GLY A 184 17.89 -13.98 -2.39
CA GLY A 184 17.82 -14.57 -1.05
C GLY A 184 16.42 -15.05 -0.67
N PRO A 185 16.26 -15.75 0.47
CA PRO A 185 14.95 -16.08 1.03
C PRO A 185 14.13 -14.81 1.30
N ARG A 186 12.96 -14.72 0.68
CA ARG A 186 12.05 -13.57 0.74
C ARG A 186 10.77 -13.94 1.49
N ARG A 187 10.21 -12.98 2.22
CA ARG A 187 8.86 -13.03 2.78
C ARG A 187 7.93 -12.24 1.86
N PHE A 188 6.77 -12.83 1.62
CA PHE A 188 5.69 -12.25 0.85
C PHE A 188 4.56 -11.91 1.81
N SER A 189 4.03 -10.70 1.67
CA SER A 189 2.86 -10.23 2.40
C SER A 189 1.83 -9.76 1.38
N LEU A 190 0.67 -10.42 1.34
CA LEU A 190 -0.43 -10.06 0.44
C LEU A 190 -0.97 -8.69 0.84
N ILE A 191 -0.95 -7.75 -0.11
CA ILE A 191 -1.44 -6.37 0.10
C ILE A 191 -2.85 -6.23 -0.46
N ALA A 192 -3.10 -6.78 -1.64
CA ALA A 192 -4.38 -6.75 -2.33
C ALA A 192 -4.48 -7.90 -3.34
N GLU A 193 -5.70 -8.31 -3.62
CA GLU A 193 -6.06 -9.30 -4.64
C GLU A 193 -7.17 -8.72 -5.50
N TYR A 194 -7.03 -8.84 -6.81
CA TYR A 194 -7.94 -8.28 -7.80
C TYR A 194 -8.41 -9.38 -8.74
N HIS A 195 -9.70 -9.37 -9.06
CA HIS A 195 -10.26 -10.22 -10.09
C HIS A 195 -10.11 -9.53 -11.44
N LEU A 196 -9.41 -10.17 -12.36
CA LEU A 196 -9.18 -9.66 -13.72
C LEU A 196 -10.14 -10.28 -14.75
N ALA A 197 -10.86 -11.34 -14.36
CA ALA A 197 -11.82 -11.97 -15.25
C ALA A 197 -12.87 -10.95 -15.72
N ASN A 198 -13.04 -10.86 -17.04
CA ASN A 198 -13.98 -9.96 -17.71
C ASN A 198 -13.74 -8.46 -17.46
N LEU A 199 -12.51 -8.04 -17.14
CA LEU A 199 -12.16 -6.65 -16.85
C LEU A 199 -12.77 -5.64 -17.84
N ILE A 200 -12.71 -5.94 -19.13
CA ILE A 200 -13.21 -5.04 -20.20
C ILE A 200 -14.74 -5.05 -20.28
N GLU A 201 -15.37 -6.19 -20.01
CA GLU A 201 -16.83 -6.32 -20.07
C GLU A 201 -17.50 -5.77 -18.81
N SER A 202 -16.84 -5.88 -17.65
CA SER A 202 -17.41 -5.54 -16.34
C SER A 202 -17.13 -4.12 -15.89
N SER A 203 -16.12 -3.46 -16.48
CA SER A 203 -15.61 -2.18 -15.98
C SER A 203 -15.64 -1.11 -17.07
N VAL A 204 -16.12 0.08 -16.70
CA VAL A 204 -16.05 1.26 -17.56
C VAL A 204 -14.59 1.72 -17.64
N ALA A 205 -14.13 2.03 -18.85
CA ALA A 205 -12.80 2.57 -19.03
C ALA A 205 -12.68 3.94 -18.36
N VAL A 206 -11.60 4.12 -17.60
CA VAL A 206 -11.27 5.35 -16.88
C VAL A 206 -10.80 6.43 -17.84
N GLY A 207 -10.24 6.04 -18.98
CA GLY A 207 -9.74 6.98 -19.98
C GLY A 207 -8.98 6.25 -21.07
N ALA A 208 -8.63 6.95 -22.14
CA ALA A 208 -7.82 6.39 -23.22
C ALA A 208 -6.98 7.47 -23.91
N ASP A 209 -5.86 7.07 -24.50
CA ASP A 209 -5.12 7.87 -25.47
C ASP A 209 -5.09 7.17 -26.84
N GLU A 210 -4.16 7.54 -27.72
CA GLU A 210 -4.07 6.95 -29.07
C GLU A 210 -3.76 5.44 -29.03
N LEU A 211 -3.03 4.96 -28.03
CA LEU A 211 -2.49 3.59 -28.01
C LEU A 211 -3.14 2.71 -26.94
N VAL A 212 -3.51 3.30 -25.80
CA VAL A 212 -3.90 2.54 -24.60
C VAL A 212 -5.28 2.98 -24.09
N GLN A 213 -6.01 2.01 -23.53
CA GLN A 213 -7.22 2.22 -22.75
C GLN A 213 -6.97 1.82 -21.28
N LEU A 214 -7.46 2.62 -20.34
CA LEU A 214 -7.23 2.46 -18.91
C LEU A 214 -8.46 1.87 -18.21
N PHE A 215 -8.21 0.91 -17.32
CA PHE A 215 -9.22 0.30 -16.47
C PHE A 215 -8.79 0.38 -15.00
N SER A 216 -9.67 0.86 -14.12
CA SER A 216 -9.41 0.95 -12.69
C SER A 216 -10.09 -0.19 -11.94
N LEU A 217 -9.39 -0.76 -10.97
CA LEU A 217 -9.90 -1.73 -10.02
C LEU A 217 -9.57 -1.28 -8.60
N SER A 218 -10.53 -1.39 -7.70
CA SER A 218 -10.31 -1.04 -6.30
C SER A 218 -9.65 -2.18 -5.53
N PRO A 219 -8.69 -1.89 -4.63
CA PRO A 219 -8.16 -0.57 -4.29
C PRO A 219 -6.98 -0.11 -5.19
N GLY A 220 -7.10 1.03 -5.86
CA GLY A 220 -5.96 1.78 -6.40
C GLY A 220 -5.19 1.15 -7.57
N LEU A 221 -5.69 0.06 -8.16
CA LEU A 221 -5.09 -0.60 -9.34
C LEU A 221 -5.59 0.07 -10.62
N LEU A 222 -4.67 0.29 -11.55
CA LEU A 222 -4.90 0.81 -12.89
C LEU A 222 -4.21 -0.12 -13.89
N VAL A 223 -4.94 -0.64 -14.85
CA VAL A 223 -4.43 -1.52 -15.92
C VAL A 223 -4.56 -0.78 -17.24
N GLY A 224 -3.45 -0.61 -17.95
CA GLY A 224 -3.42 -0.10 -19.31
C GLY A 224 -3.41 -1.26 -20.30
N ILE A 225 -4.34 -1.24 -21.26
CA ILE A 225 -4.50 -2.26 -22.30
C ILE A 225 -4.27 -1.63 -23.67
N TRP A 226 -3.49 -2.28 -24.53
CA TRP A 226 -3.32 -1.87 -25.92
C TRP A 226 -4.64 -1.97 -26.70
N LYS A 227 -5.00 -0.92 -27.43
CA LYS A 227 -6.25 -0.89 -28.20
C LYS A 227 -6.30 -1.90 -29.34
N GLU A 228 -5.15 -2.26 -29.92
CA GLU A 228 -5.08 -3.14 -31.09
C GLU A 228 -5.06 -4.63 -30.72
N GLU A 229 -4.40 -4.99 -29.62
CA GLU A 229 -4.01 -6.39 -29.33
C GLU A 229 -4.71 -6.98 -28.09
N ASN A 230 -5.51 -6.20 -27.36
CA ASN A 230 -6.13 -6.61 -26.10
C ASN A 230 -5.12 -7.17 -25.06
N GLU A 231 -3.87 -6.71 -25.15
CA GLU A 231 -2.78 -7.12 -24.27
C GLU A 231 -2.49 -6.04 -23.22
N ILE A 232 -1.94 -6.45 -22.07
CA ILE A 232 -1.55 -5.53 -21.01
C ILE A 232 -0.33 -4.73 -21.49
N ALA A 233 -0.48 -3.41 -21.56
CA ALA A 233 0.64 -2.49 -21.78
C ALA A 233 1.42 -2.27 -20.49
N PHE A 234 0.71 -1.99 -19.40
CA PHE A 234 1.28 -1.76 -18.09
C PHE A 234 0.27 -1.99 -16.98
N VAL A 235 0.79 -2.19 -15.77
CA VAL A 235 0.01 -2.22 -14.53
C VAL A 235 0.56 -1.15 -13.60
N MET A 236 -0.30 -0.28 -13.09
CA MET A 236 0.04 0.72 -12.08
C MET A 236 -0.79 0.50 -10.82
N VAL A 237 -0.16 0.52 -9.66
CA VAL A 237 -0.85 0.50 -8.36
C VAL A 237 -0.46 1.72 -7.57
N ASN A 238 -1.45 2.43 -7.03
CA ASN A 238 -1.25 3.54 -6.12
C ASN A 238 -1.56 3.09 -4.69
N LEU A 239 -0.59 3.25 -3.78
CA LEU A 239 -0.68 2.79 -2.41
C LEU A 239 -0.49 3.97 -1.45
N HIS A 240 -1.53 4.28 -0.69
CA HIS A 240 -1.46 5.25 0.39
C HIS A 240 -0.53 4.77 1.51
N TYR A 241 0.25 5.66 2.13
CA TYR A 241 1.22 5.27 3.17
C TYR A 241 0.58 4.83 4.49
N ASN A 242 -0.68 5.18 4.73
CA ASN A 242 -1.41 4.73 5.92
C ASN A 242 -1.35 3.20 6.03
N GLN A 243 -0.62 2.73 7.05
CA GLN A 243 -0.39 1.30 7.35
C GLN A 243 0.27 0.48 6.22
N LEU A 244 0.88 1.13 5.22
CA LEU A 244 1.46 0.40 4.08
C LEU A 244 2.61 -0.51 4.52
N LEU A 245 3.43 -0.05 5.46
CA LEU A 245 4.58 -0.80 5.95
C LEU A 245 4.15 -2.01 6.78
N GLU A 246 3.14 -1.83 7.61
CA GLU A 246 2.47 -2.88 8.37
C GLU A 246 1.87 -3.93 7.44
N ARG A 247 1.11 -3.50 6.42
CA ARG A 247 0.54 -4.39 5.40
C ARG A 247 1.63 -5.18 4.66
N SER A 248 2.78 -4.56 4.43
CA SER A 248 3.89 -5.16 3.69
C SER A 248 4.78 -6.09 4.53
N ILE A 249 4.75 -6.01 5.87
CA ILE A 249 5.68 -6.73 6.76
C ILE A 249 4.99 -7.69 7.72
N LEU A 250 3.80 -7.32 8.18
CA LEU A 250 3.04 -8.06 9.20
C LEU A 250 2.06 -9.06 8.59
N GLY A 251 1.74 -8.92 7.30
CA GLY A 251 0.91 -9.85 6.55
C GLY A 251 1.58 -11.20 6.28
N SER A 252 0.84 -12.06 5.59
CA SER A 252 1.30 -13.36 5.12
C SER A 252 1.11 -13.50 3.61
N ALA A 253 1.64 -14.55 3.00
CA ALA A 253 1.50 -14.79 1.57
C ALA A 253 0.06 -15.13 1.13
N THR A 254 -0.82 -15.49 2.06
CA THR A 254 -2.19 -15.92 1.75
C THR A 254 -3.28 -15.06 2.40
N VAL A 255 -2.93 -14.32 3.46
CA VAL A 255 -3.86 -13.51 4.23
C VAL A 255 -3.31 -12.10 4.36
N GLN A 256 -4.13 -11.12 3.96
CA GLN A 256 -3.84 -9.70 4.11
C GLN A 256 -3.74 -9.33 5.59
N TYR A 257 -2.88 -8.38 5.91
CA TYR A 257 -2.82 -7.84 7.26
C TYR A 257 -4.05 -6.96 7.53
N THR A 258 -4.76 -7.26 8.61
CA THR A 258 -5.82 -6.40 9.14
C THR A 258 -5.33 -5.73 10.41
N PRO A 259 -5.36 -4.39 10.49
CA PRO A 259 -5.01 -3.69 11.73
C PRO A 259 -5.99 -4.06 12.85
N PRO A 260 -5.58 -3.96 14.13
CA PRO A 260 -6.52 -4.10 15.23
C PRO A 260 -7.63 -3.04 15.11
N PRO A 261 -8.88 -3.38 15.47
CA PRO A 261 -9.98 -2.43 15.40
C PRO A 261 -9.71 -1.24 16.31
N ASN A 262 -10.14 -0.04 15.87
CA ASN A 262 -10.07 1.15 16.71
C ASN A 262 -10.91 0.93 17.97
N LYS A 263 -10.41 1.41 19.11
CA LYS A 263 -11.18 1.48 20.34
C LYS A 263 -11.70 2.90 20.49
N PRO A 264 -13.03 3.12 20.44
CA PRO A 264 -13.57 4.46 20.56
C PRO A 264 -13.22 5.05 21.92
N LEU A 265 -12.75 6.30 21.90
CA LEU A 265 -12.67 7.12 23.09
C LEU A 265 -14.06 7.74 23.26
N LEU A 266 -14.72 7.49 24.39
CA LEU A 266 -16.05 8.03 24.63
C LEU A 266 -15.91 9.43 25.23
N ASP A 267 -16.71 10.37 24.73
CA ASP A 267 -16.88 11.71 25.28
C ASP A 267 -18.35 11.91 25.64
N ASP A 268 -18.61 12.25 26.91
CA ASP A 268 -19.94 12.51 27.45
C ASP A 268 -20.26 14.00 27.61
N ILE A 269 -19.28 14.87 27.33
CA ILE A 269 -19.40 16.32 27.44
C ILE A 269 -19.82 16.92 26.10
N ASP A 270 -19.19 16.49 25.01
CA ASP A 270 -19.48 17.03 23.69
C ASP A 270 -20.69 16.36 23.04
N SER A 271 -21.75 17.15 22.87
CA SER A 271 -22.97 16.67 22.20
C SER A 271 -22.78 16.42 20.70
N GLU A 272 -21.76 17.02 20.05
CA GLU A 272 -21.44 16.90 18.63
C GLU A 272 -20.16 16.06 18.39
N TYR A 273 -19.84 15.18 19.34
CA TYR A 273 -18.62 14.37 19.33
C TYR A 273 -18.41 13.57 18.03
N GLY A 274 -17.31 13.84 17.35
CA GLY A 274 -17.01 13.23 16.04
C GLY A 274 -17.72 13.88 14.85
N LEU A 275 -18.31 15.07 15.02
CA LEU A 275 -18.86 15.87 13.91
C LEU A 275 -17.97 17.06 13.52
N HIS A 276 -16.89 17.34 14.24
CA HIS A 276 -15.99 18.49 13.99
C HIS A 276 -14.49 18.13 14.10
N ASP A 277 -13.65 19.16 13.88
CA ASP A 277 -12.18 19.12 13.97
C ASP A 277 -11.47 18.09 13.10
N TYR A 278 -12.11 17.69 12.01
CA TYR A 278 -11.44 16.91 10.99
C TYR A 278 -10.39 17.75 10.26
N SER A 279 -9.27 17.12 9.92
CA SER A 279 -8.24 17.72 9.06
C SER A 279 -8.04 16.89 7.81
N LEU A 280 -8.16 17.50 6.64
CA LEU A 280 -7.99 16.85 5.35
C LEU A 280 -6.66 17.25 4.74
N HIS A 281 -5.90 16.27 4.27
CA HIS A 281 -4.83 16.44 3.31
C HIS A 281 -5.22 15.79 1.98
N LEU A 282 -5.12 16.55 0.89
CA LEU A 282 -5.49 16.12 -0.47
C LEU A 282 -4.31 16.37 -1.41
N ASP A 283 -3.89 15.32 -2.12
CA ASP A 283 -2.89 15.39 -3.20
C ASP A 283 -3.52 14.85 -4.49
N LEU A 284 -3.56 15.69 -5.52
CA LEU A 284 -3.98 15.33 -6.88
C LEU A 284 -2.74 15.29 -7.74
N HIS A 285 -2.45 14.14 -8.35
CA HIS A 285 -1.20 13.98 -9.06
C HIS A 285 -1.32 13.03 -10.26
N GLY A 286 -0.44 13.23 -11.24
CA GLY A 286 -0.13 12.22 -12.25
C GLY A 286 1.02 11.33 -11.76
N ARG A 287 1.60 10.51 -12.64
CA ARG A 287 2.77 9.70 -12.25
C ARG A 287 3.99 10.60 -11.93
N SER A 288 4.28 11.56 -12.80
CA SER A 288 5.48 12.41 -12.75
C SER A 288 5.24 13.83 -12.24
N CYS A 289 4.01 14.30 -12.22
CA CYS A 289 3.63 15.65 -11.81
C CYS A 289 2.67 15.62 -10.62
N THR A 290 2.65 16.71 -9.86
CA THR A 290 1.64 17.00 -8.83
C THR A 290 0.86 18.22 -9.30
N TYR A 291 -0.46 18.12 -9.26
CA TYR A 291 -1.40 19.11 -9.78
C TYR A 291 -1.95 20.01 -8.68
N LEU A 292 -2.20 19.43 -7.51
CA LEU A 292 -2.65 20.12 -6.31
C LEU A 292 -2.13 19.35 -5.08
N CYS A 293 -1.61 20.07 -4.09
CA CYS A 293 -1.36 19.52 -2.77
C CYS A 293 -1.89 20.55 -1.74
N GLY A 294 -2.88 20.15 -0.96
CA GLY A 294 -3.62 21.06 -0.09
C GLY A 294 -3.95 20.44 1.26
N SER A 295 -3.90 21.25 2.31
CA SER A 295 -4.30 20.85 3.67
C SER A 295 -5.38 21.78 4.22
N PHE A 296 -6.46 21.20 4.71
CA PHE A 296 -7.65 21.90 5.19
C PHE A 296 -7.95 21.45 6.61
N LYS A 297 -8.17 22.41 7.51
CA LYS A 297 -8.35 22.14 8.94
C LYS A 297 -9.72 22.60 9.41
N CYS A 298 -10.12 22.09 10.58
CA CYS A 298 -11.35 22.46 11.26
C CYS A 298 -12.58 22.20 10.36
N LEU A 299 -12.58 21.07 9.66
CA LEU A 299 -13.74 20.62 8.90
C LEU A 299 -14.78 20.09 9.89
N PHE A 300 -16.02 20.51 9.71
CA PHE A 300 -17.13 20.13 10.58
C PHE A 300 -18.40 19.90 9.78
N CYS A 301 -19.34 19.22 10.41
CA CYS A 301 -20.69 18.99 9.94
C CYS A 301 -21.65 19.24 11.10
N ARG A 302 -22.81 19.81 10.81
CA ARG A 302 -23.85 19.96 11.83
C ARG A 302 -24.76 18.75 11.78
N LYS A 303 -25.34 18.33 12.91
CA LYS A 303 -26.29 17.19 12.96
C LYS A 303 -27.41 17.26 11.92
N ARG A 304 -27.92 18.46 11.66
CA ARG A 304 -28.98 18.71 10.66
C ARG A 304 -28.54 18.51 9.21
N ASP A 305 -27.23 18.52 8.94
CA ASP A 305 -26.66 18.35 7.61
C ASP A 305 -26.30 16.87 7.34
N ILE A 306 -26.59 15.96 8.29
CA ILE A 306 -26.49 14.51 8.12
C ILE A 306 -27.70 14.04 7.32
N GLU A 307 -27.44 13.49 6.15
CA GLU A 307 -28.47 13.02 5.24
C GLU A 307 -28.06 11.67 4.62
N ASN A 308 -29.02 10.77 4.45
CA ASN A 308 -28.83 9.47 3.79
C ASN A 308 -27.70 8.61 4.40
N GLY A 309 -27.44 8.73 5.70
CA GLY A 309 -26.38 7.99 6.38
C GLY A 309 -24.97 8.54 6.13
N TYR A 310 -24.84 9.79 5.69
CA TYR A 310 -23.55 10.45 5.48
C TYR A 310 -23.44 11.78 6.22
N LEU A 311 -22.28 11.98 6.85
CA LEU A 311 -21.78 13.24 7.36
C LEU A 311 -21.18 14.06 6.21
N ARG A 312 -21.64 15.30 6.02
CA ARG A 312 -21.17 16.18 4.94
C ARG A 312 -20.11 17.17 5.44
N LEU A 313 -18.86 16.98 5.04
CA LEU A 313 -17.73 17.89 5.28
C LEU A 313 -17.47 18.73 4.03
N ARG A 314 -17.73 20.04 4.11
CA ARG A 314 -17.48 20.98 3.00
C ARG A 314 -16.08 21.56 3.13
N VAL A 315 -15.26 21.36 2.11
CA VAL A 315 -13.87 21.84 2.10
C VAL A 315 -13.77 23.11 1.26
N VAL A 316 -14.21 23.02 0.00
CA VAL A 316 -14.33 24.17 -0.91
C VAL A 316 -15.81 24.39 -1.20
N ASN A 317 -16.26 25.61 -0.94
CA ASN A 317 -17.65 26.00 -1.13
C ASN A 317 -17.79 26.79 -2.43
N LEU A 318 -18.70 26.34 -3.28
CA LEU A 318 -19.08 26.98 -4.54
C LEU A 318 -19.40 28.48 -4.38
N LYS A 319 -19.92 28.89 -3.21
CA LYS A 319 -20.29 30.29 -2.94
C LYS A 319 -19.15 31.16 -2.42
N ASP A 320 -17.97 30.59 -2.15
CA ASP A 320 -16.84 31.28 -1.52
C ASP A 320 -15.63 31.27 -2.47
N ASN A 321 -15.67 32.16 -3.46
CA ASN A 321 -14.67 32.24 -4.53
C ASN A 321 -13.23 32.46 -4.02
N ARG A 322 -13.06 33.00 -2.80
CA ARG A 322 -11.75 33.21 -2.19
C ARG A 322 -11.04 31.89 -1.83
N LYS A 323 -11.78 30.79 -1.75
CA LYS A 323 -11.26 29.46 -1.41
C LYS A 323 -11.19 28.52 -2.60
N HIS A 324 -11.50 29.00 -3.80
CA HIS A 324 -11.33 28.21 -5.02
C HIS A 324 -9.85 27.94 -5.27
N LEU A 325 -9.54 26.72 -5.74
CA LEU A 325 -8.17 26.23 -5.81
C LEU A 325 -7.76 26.06 -7.29
N PRO A 326 -6.80 26.84 -7.80
CA PRO A 326 -6.27 26.61 -9.13
C PRO A 326 -5.45 25.32 -9.16
N ILE A 327 -5.51 24.62 -10.29
CA ILE A 327 -4.77 23.39 -10.56
C ILE A 327 -3.62 23.71 -11.49
N ILE A 328 -2.45 23.17 -11.16
CA ILE A 328 -1.24 23.42 -11.92
C ILE A 328 -1.20 22.50 -13.15
N GLY A 329 -1.35 23.08 -14.34
CA GLY A 329 -1.20 22.36 -15.61
C GLY A 329 -2.39 21.47 -15.99
N THR A 330 -2.17 20.59 -16.96
CA THR A 330 -3.23 19.71 -17.50
C THR A 330 -3.23 18.37 -16.80
N LEU A 331 -4.42 17.96 -16.33
CA LEU A 331 -4.65 16.67 -15.68
C LEU A 331 -4.43 15.52 -16.65
N GLY A 332 -3.67 14.52 -16.21
CA GLY A 332 -3.40 13.31 -16.96
C GLY A 332 -2.61 12.26 -16.20
N ILE A 333 -2.66 11.02 -16.67
CA ILE A 333 -1.83 9.93 -16.17
C ILE A 333 -0.83 9.53 -17.25
N CYS A 334 0.42 9.93 -17.04
CA CYS A 334 1.54 9.55 -17.90
C CYS A 334 1.91 8.08 -17.69
N TRP A 335 2.03 7.34 -18.79
CA TRP A 335 2.52 5.98 -18.82
C TRP A 335 3.70 5.84 -19.78
N GLU A 336 4.57 4.87 -19.50
CA GLU A 336 5.70 4.56 -20.34
C GLU A 336 5.97 3.05 -20.33
N THR A 337 6.50 2.58 -21.43
CA THR A 337 7.07 1.24 -21.62
C THR A 337 8.49 1.42 -22.14
N ASP A 338 9.19 0.33 -22.47
CA ASP A 338 10.53 0.41 -23.06
C ASP A 338 10.55 1.10 -24.44
N VAL A 339 9.41 1.10 -25.16
CA VAL A 339 9.32 1.59 -26.55
C VAL A 339 8.38 2.79 -26.69
N PHE A 340 7.25 2.77 -26.01
CA PHE A 340 6.19 3.78 -26.12
C PHE A 340 6.01 4.58 -24.84
N LYS A 341 5.51 5.80 -24.99
CA LYS A 341 5.06 6.66 -23.89
C LYS A 341 3.80 7.38 -24.31
N GLY A 342 2.92 7.64 -23.35
CA GLY A 342 1.66 8.32 -23.58
C GLY A 342 1.19 9.06 -22.34
N ASN A 343 0.11 9.81 -22.51
CA ASN A 343 -0.56 10.52 -21.44
C ASN A 343 -2.06 10.50 -21.69
N VAL A 344 -2.77 9.85 -20.78
CA VAL A 344 -4.23 9.79 -20.81
C VAL A 344 -4.77 11.02 -20.10
N LYS A 345 -5.46 11.89 -20.85
CA LYS A 345 -6.02 13.15 -20.34
C LYS A 345 -7.23 12.89 -19.44
N ASP A 346 -7.61 13.92 -18.69
CA ASP A 346 -8.83 13.93 -17.86
C ASP A 346 -8.87 12.79 -16.83
N CYS A 347 -7.68 12.33 -16.43
CA CYS A 347 -7.47 11.30 -15.42
C CYS A 347 -6.36 11.76 -14.48
N PHE A 348 -6.47 11.43 -13.20
CA PHE A 348 -5.43 11.71 -12.21
C PHE A 348 -5.53 10.71 -11.06
N VAL A 349 -4.51 10.66 -10.21
CA VAL A 349 -4.56 9.93 -8.95
C VAL A 349 -4.94 10.92 -7.85
N MET A 350 -5.90 10.52 -7.02
CA MET A 350 -6.34 11.25 -5.84
C MET A 350 -5.87 10.50 -4.59
N ASP A 351 -5.02 11.16 -3.83
CA ASP A 351 -4.63 10.73 -2.49
C ASP A 351 -5.37 11.57 -1.46
N LEU A 352 -6.04 10.87 -0.54
CA LEU A 352 -6.80 11.51 0.53
C LEU A 352 -6.33 10.98 1.88
N THR A 353 -6.03 11.89 2.80
CA THR A 353 -5.88 11.61 4.23
C THR A 353 -6.81 12.49 5.04
N LEU A 354 -7.86 11.92 5.61
CA LEU A 354 -8.72 12.56 6.59
C LEU A 354 -8.28 12.13 7.99
N LEU A 355 -7.94 13.09 8.83
CA LEU A 355 -7.59 12.92 10.24
C LEU A 355 -8.79 13.25 11.12
N ASP A 356 -8.92 12.51 12.22
CA ASP A 356 -9.84 12.86 13.31
C ASP A 356 -9.29 14.05 14.14
N GLU A 357 -10.09 14.50 15.11
CA GLU A 357 -9.73 15.55 16.08
C GLU A 357 -8.43 15.27 16.86
N THR A 358 -8.03 14.00 16.98
CA THR A 358 -6.81 13.56 17.67
C THR A 358 -5.59 13.48 16.75
N GLY A 359 -5.77 13.80 15.46
CA GLY A 359 -4.73 13.71 14.44
C GLY A 359 -4.46 12.29 13.95
N LYS A 360 -5.35 11.32 14.22
CA LYS A 360 -5.20 9.95 13.73
C LYS A 360 -5.81 9.79 12.34
N PRO A 361 -5.17 9.02 11.43
CA PRO A 361 -5.76 8.65 10.16
C PRO A 361 -7.11 7.97 10.32
N PHE A 362 -8.17 8.69 9.94
CA PHE A 362 -9.56 8.26 10.05
C PHE A 362 -10.03 7.62 8.75
N TRP A 363 -9.83 8.29 7.61
CA TRP A 363 -10.13 7.75 6.27
C TRP A 363 -8.98 8.07 5.31
N CYS A 364 -8.44 7.06 4.64
CA CYS A 364 -7.37 7.27 3.67
C CYS A 364 -7.48 6.35 2.48
N PHE A 365 -7.19 6.88 1.29
CA PHE A 365 -7.07 6.10 0.06
C PHE A 365 -6.12 6.77 -0.93
N SER A 366 -5.76 6.01 -1.94
CA SER A 366 -5.03 6.46 -3.12
C SER A 366 -5.65 5.74 -4.32
N ALA A 367 -6.27 6.49 -5.23
CA ALA A 367 -7.06 5.90 -6.31
C ALA A 367 -6.96 6.70 -7.61
N PRO A 368 -6.91 6.03 -8.78
CA PRO A 368 -7.08 6.69 -10.06
C PRO A 368 -8.53 7.13 -10.26
N ILE A 369 -8.73 8.36 -10.71
CA ILE A 369 -10.02 9.03 -10.88
C ILE A 369 -10.12 9.58 -12.29
N HIS A 370 -11.30 9.40 -12.90
CA HIS A 370 -11.67 10.03 -14.16
C HIS A 370 -12.45 11.32 -13.90
N MET A 371 -12.21 12.31 -14.75
CA MET A 371 -12.96 13.55 -14.78
C MET A 371 -14.02 13.49 -15.89
N GLU A 372 -15.27 13.70 -15.52
CA GLU A 372 -16.40 13.69 -16.44
C GLU A 372 -16.86 15.11 -16.73
N LEU A 373 -17.18 15.41 -17.99
CA LEU A 373 -17.79 16.67 -18.37
C LEU A 373 -19.24 16.70 -17.87
N SER A 374 -19.59 17.71 -17.06
CA SER A 374 -20.94 17.88 -16.56
C SER A 374 -21.87 18.41 -17.64
N THR A 375 -23.07 17.84 -17.72
CA THR A 375 -24.15 18.32 -18.60
C THR A 375 -24.87 19.54 -18.02
N LYS A 376 -24.59 19.91 -16.77
CA LYS A 376 -25.18 21.09 -16.12
C LYS A 376 -24.42 22.35 -16.55
N SER A 377 -25.15 23.37 -17.00
CA SER A 377 -24.58 24.69 -17.29
C SER A 377 -24.02 25.31 -16.01
N SER A 378 -22.91 26.05 -16.13
CA SER A 378 -22.35 26.83 -15.03
C SER A 378 -23.40 27.74 -14.40
N GLY A 379 -23.81 27.42 -13.16
CA GLY A 379 -24.65 28.29 -12.34
C GLY A 379 -23.85 29.38 -11.61
N LEU A 380 -22.54 29.44 -11.86
CA LEU A 380 -21.62 30.43 -11.29
C LEU A 380 -21.48 31.60 -12.26
N TYR A 381 -22.03 32.75 -11.90
CA TYR A 381 -21.85 33.99 -12.67
C TYR A 381 -20.38 34.41 -12.79
N ASP A 382 -19.54 33.99 -11.85
CA ASP A 382 -18.12 34.35 -11.79
C ASP A 382 -17.22 33.49 -12.69
N TYR A 383 -17.72 32.36 -13.21
CA TYR A 383 -16.94 31.46 -14.06
C TYR A 383 -17.77 30.99 -15.27
N MET A 384 -17.39 31.45 -16.47
CA MET A 384 -18.08 31.15 -17.74
C MET A 384 -17.61 29.85 -18.42
N GLY A 385 -16.88 28.99 -17.69
CA GLY A 385 -16.25 27.79 -18.21
C GLY A 385 -17.09 26.51 -18.19
N HIS A 386 -16.59 25.47 -18.88
CA HIS A 386 -17.14 24.12 -18.78
C HIS A 386 -16.93 23.55 -17.38
N ILE A 387 -17.96 22.91 -16.82
CA ILE A 387 -17.90 22.23 -15.52
C ILE A 387 -17.51 20.78 -15.74
N TYR A 388 -16.58 20.30 -14.93
CA TYR A 388 -16.24 18.90 -14.84
C TYR A 388 -16.44 18.39 -13.41
N THR A 389 -16.74 17.10 -13.28
CA THR A 389 -16.92 16.43 -11.99
C THR A 389 -15.96 15.26 -11.87
N ALA A 390 -15.43 15.05 -10.66
CA ALA A 390 -14.66 13.86 -10.34
C ALA A 390 -15.13 13.32 -9.00
N ASP A 391 -15.65 12.09 -9.03
CA ASP A 391 -16.23 11.42 -7.88
C ASP A 391 -15.45 10.18 -7.48
N TYR A 392 -15.35 9.94 -6.18
CA TYR A 392 -14.81 8.72 -5.60
C TYR A 392 -15.77 8.16 -4.55
N ALA A 393 -15.86 6.84 -4.44
CA ALA A 393 -16.66 6.18 -3.41
C ALA A 393 -16.04 4.85 -2.97
N ASP A 394 -16.05 4.61 -1.66
CA ASP A 394 -15.72 3.32 -1.04
C ASP A 394 -16.70 2.98 0.10
N SER A 395 -16.36 1.99 0.93
CA SER A 395 -17.20 1.61 2.09
C SER A 395 -17.23 2.66 3.20
N GLU A 396 -16.25 3.55 3.24
CA GLU A 396 -16.03 4.52 4.31
C GLU A 396 -16.67 5.88 3.97
N GLY A 397 -16.71 6.24 2.69
CA GLY A 397 -17.26 7.53 2.27
C GLY A 397 -17.26 7.76 0.77
N LYS A 398 -17.57 9.01 0.40
CA LYS A 398 -17.55 9.52 -0.97
C LYS A 398 -16.87 10.88 -1.02
N VAL A 399 -16.20 11.18 -2.12
CA VAL A 399 -15.63 12.50 -2.41
C VAL A 399 -16.25 12.99 -3.69
N CYS A 400 -16.69 14.25 -3.71
CA CYS A 400 -17.19 14.91 -4.90
C CYS A 400 -16.40 16.19 -5.13
N ILE A 401 -15.83 16.32 -6.33
CA ILE A 401 -15.07 17.51 -6.74
C ILE A 401 -15.70 18.10 -8.00
N GLU A 402 -15.93 19.41 -7.99
CA GLU A 402 -16.35 20.19 -9.16
C GLU A 402 -15.21 21.10 -9.61
N PHE A 403 -14.89 21.01 -10.88
CA PHE A 403 -13.87 21.80 -11.56
C PHE A 403 -14.52 22.71 -12.59
N VAL A 404 -13.94 23.87 -12.80
CA VAL A 404 -14.25 24.74 -13.93
C VAL A 404 -13.01 24.95 -14.77
N TRP A 405 -13.12 24.71 -16.07
CA TRP A 405 -12.07 25.03 -17.04
C TRP A 405 -12.15 26.51 -17.42
N LEU A 406 -11.09 27.27 -17.17
CA LEU A 406 -10.97 28.65 -17.63
C LEU A 406 -10.20 28.71 -18.94
N GLU A 407 -10.85 29.19 -20.00
CA GLU A 407 -10.22 29.31 -21.31
C GLU A 407 -9.15 30.41 -21.35
N GLU A 408 -9.34 31.48 -20.58
CA GLU A 408 -8.46 32.65 -20.56
C GLU A 408 -7.09 32.32 -19.95
N THR A 409 -7.08 31.60 -18.83
CA THR A 409 -5.86 31.21 -18.11
C THR A 409 -5.39 29.80 -18.45
N LYS A 410 -6.21 29.02 -19.19
CA LYS A 410 -5.94 27.62 -19.57
C LYS A 410 -5.63 26.74 -18.36
N GLU A 411 -6.41 26.90 -17.30
CA GLU A 411 -6.24 26.16 -16.05
C GLU A 411 -7.59 25.62 -15.55
N TYR A 412 -7.53 24.55 -14.78
CA TYR A 412 -8.67 24.06 -14.02
C TYR A 412 -8.72 24.72 -12.65
N ILE A 413 -9.91 25.07 -12.19
CA ILE A 413 -10.15 25.57 -10.83
C ILE A 413 -11.14 24.67 -10.12
N ILE A 414 -10.79 24.20 -8.93
CA ILE A 414 -11.73 23.52 -8.04
C ILE A 414 -12.63 24.57 -7.40
N VAL A 415 -13.92 24.50 -7.72
CA VAL A 415 -14.96 25.39 -7.19
C VAL A 415 -15.81 24.72 -6.12
N SER A 416 -15.84 23.38 -6.08
CA SER A 416 -16.44 22.66 -4.96
C SER A 416 -15.67 21.39 -4.63
N LEU A 417 -15.52 21.13 -3.33
CA LEU A 417 -14.93 19.90 -2.79
C LEU A 417 -15.71 19.53 -1.52
N VAL A 418 -16.37 18.37 -1.57
CA VAL A 418 -17.21 17.87 -0.48
C VAL A 418 -16.90 16.42 -0.21
N LEU A 419 -16.68 16.10 1.07
CA LEU A 419 -16.54 14.73 1.54
C LEU A 419 -17.83 14.30 2.23
N TYR A 420 -18.28 13.10 1.92
CA TYR A 420 -19.41 12.43 2.56
C TYR A 420 -18.89 11.21 3.31
N VAL A 421 -18.78 11.31 4.62
CA VAL A 421 -18.29 10.21 5.47
C VAL A 421 -19.47 9.39 5.97
N SER A 422 -19.40 8.07 5.90
CA SER A 422 -20.46 7.19 6.38
C SER A 422 -20.68 7.35 7.89
N THR A 423 -21.92 7.54 8.33
CA THR A 423 -22.26 7.60 9.77
C THR A 423 -21.92 6.30 10.47
N LYS A 424 -22.01 5.16 9.77
CA LYS A 424 -21.57 3.86 10.31
C LYS A 424 -20.10 3.89 10.76
N LYS A 425 -19.23 4.52 9.96
CA LYS A 425 -17.82 4.68 10.29
C LYS A 425 -17.65 5.60 11.51
N VAL A 426 -18.28 6.77 11.48
CA VAL A 426 -18.24 7.75 12.60
C VAL A 426 -18.69 7.09 13.90
N ASN A 427 -19.86 6.46 13.90
CA ASN A 427 -20.43 5.77 15.05
C ASN A 427 -19.49 4.68 15.58
N SER A 428 -18.85 3.90 14.70
CA SER A 428 -17.87 2.88 15.12
C SER A 428 -16.56 3.46 15.66
N TRP A 429 -16.14 4.63 15.17
CA TRP A 429 -14.86 5.24 15.55
C TRP A 429 -14.94 6.01 16.86
N TYR A 430 -16.05 6.71 17.07
CA TYR A 430 -16.28 7.59 18.22
C TYR A 430 -17.21 6.97 19.28
N GLY A 431 -17.85 5.84 18.98
CA GLY A 431 -18.80 5.21 19.91
C GLY A 431 -20.14 5.96 20.00
N THR A 432 -20.49 6.70 18.95
CA THR A 432 -21.72 7.52 18.85
C THR A 432 -22.83 6.78 18.09
N ASN A 433 -24.01 7.42 17.96
CA ASN A 433 -25.17 6.87 17.26
C ASN A 433 -25.93 7.95 16.48
N TYR A 434 -25.27 8.48 15.44
CA TYR A 434 -25.84 9.43 14.48
C TYR A 434 -26.60 8.78 13.34
#